data_AF-A0A2G6JKY4-F1
#
_entry.id   AF-A0A2G6JKY4-F1
#
_cell.length_a   1.000
_cell.length_b   1.000
_cell.length_c   1.000
_cell.angle_alpha   90.00
_cell.angle_beta   90.00
_cell.angle_gamma   90.00
#
_symmetry.space_group_name_H-M   'P 1'
#
loop_
_entity.id
_entity.type
_entity.pdbx_description
1 polymer ?
#
loop_
_entity_poly.entity_id
_entity_poly.type
_entity_poly.pdbx_seq_one_letter_code
_entity_poly.pdbx_strand_id
1 'polypeptide(L)'
;MLRFIRRVHMYSGLLLLPFVLLYGLTGWLFNHPTHFSKLDSHWVDLADVEAAGFSRIAAPKQLANEVTKLLAEQLRAADPRSGQREDDFQILESQAPQFSRRLVGNANANGTEYALRVNLKDKRAEFFDRPPVTDLKIRPAAPFSMDLDVDSSELLLELYGRESEFKLQRLFASQGIDTGQVRVRGQAPELRFAMRYGGEDWLVRYDSRQARVRGHRLGEPLNEVEPRNFLTRLHLQHGYGDSLGARTFWAFLVDVMSVLLLFWGISGLLMWLQLKPFRRSGGLFLTAGLLVAAALGAAMFFYFRG
;
A
#
# COMPACT_ATOMS: atom_id res chain seq x y z
N MET A 1 45.00 1.37 15.57
CA MET A 1 43.63 1.70 15.12
C MET A 1 42.92 0.51 14.44
N LEU A 2 43.43 -0.05 13.32
CA LEU A 2 42.75 -1.15 12.58
C LEU A 2 42.45 -2.42 13.41
N ARG A 3 43.36 -2.84 14.31
CA ARG A 3 43.13 -3.99 15.20
C ARG A 3 41.96 -3.78 16.18
N PHE A 4 41.74 -2.54 16.60
CA PHE A 4 40.65 -2.18 17.49
C PHE A 4 39.30 -2.21 16.74
N ILE A 5 39.24 -1.56 15.57
CA ILE A 5 38.06 -1.56 14.69
C ILE A 5 37.64 -3.00 14.37
N ARG A 6 38.61 -3.87 14.03
CA ARG A 6 38.36 -5.28 13.77
C ARG A 6 37.72 -6.01 14.95
N ARG A 7 38.16 -5.72 16.19
CA ARG A 7 37.59 -6.31 17.41
C ARG A 7 36.19 -5.78 17.68
N VAL A 8 35.98 -4.48 17.52
CA VAL A 8 34.66 -3.85 17.68
C VAL A 8 33.68 -4.49 16.72
N HIS A 9 34.00 -4.56 15.42
CA HIS A 9 33.15 -5.21 14.40
C HIS A 9 32.85 -6.67 14.72
N MET A 10 33.85 -7.44 15.16
CA MET A 10 33.64 -8.83 15.55
C MET A 10 32.66 -8.93 16.73
N TYR A 11 32.89 -8.20 17.82
CA TYR A 11 32.05 -8.30 19.01
C TYR A 11 30.65 -7.74 18.81
N SER A 12 30.52 -6.60 18.12
CA SER A 12 29.21 -6.03 17.79
C SER A 12 28.46 -6.94 16.83
N GLY A 13 29.14 -7.47 15.80
CA GLY A 13 28.58 -8.43 14.86
C GLY A 13 28.04 -9.68 15.53
N LEU A 14 28.76 -10.25 16.50
CA LEU A 14 28.31 -11.42 17.26
C LEU A 14 27.14 -11.11 18.21
N LEU A 15 27.24 -10.01 18.96
CA LEU A 15 26.21 -9.63 19.94
C LEU A 15 24.88 -9.31 19.25
N LEU A 16 24.95 -8.58 18.14
CA LEU A 16 23.77 -8.15 17.40
C LEU A 16 23.34 -9.15 16.33
N LEU A 17 24.11 -10.22 16.07
CA LEU A 17 23.83 -11.22 15.03
C LEU A 17 22.35 -11.66 14.98
N PRO A 18 21.71 -12.12 16.08
CA PRO A 18 20.32 -12.54 15.99
C PRO A 18 19.37 -11.40 15.63
N PHE A 19 19.66 -10.17 16.06
CA PHE A 19 18.86 -8.99 15.74
C PHE A 19 19.03 -8.56 14.28
N VAL A 20 20.25 -8.44 13.75
CA VAL A 20 20.43 -8.07 12.34
C VAL A 20 19.96 -9.17 11.39
N LEU A 21 20.07 -10.45 11.76
CA LEU A 21 19.43 -11.52 10.99
C LEU A 21 17.91 -11.36 10.96
N LEU A 22 17.30 -11.12 12.13
CA LEU A 22 15.86 -10.88 12.22
C LEU A 22 15.45 -9.64 11.43
N TYR A 23 16.05 -8.48 11.69
CA TYR A 23 15.73 -7.20 11.05
C TYR A 23 16.04 -7.16 9.55
N GLY A 24 17.18 -7.72 9.14
CA GLY A 24 17.54 -7.80 7.72
C GLY A 24 16.54 -8.66 6.95
N LEU A 25 16.18 -9.82 7.51
CA LEU A 25 15.21 -10.73 6.93
C LEU A 25 13.79 -10.13 6.95
N THR A 26 13.33 -9.59 8.07
CA THR A 26 12.00 -8.97 8.16
C THR A 26 11.89 -7.73 7.30
N GLY A 27 12.96 -6.92 7.18
CA GLY A 27 13.00 -5.78 6.26
C GLY A 27 12.83 -6.22 4.80
N TRP A 28 13.49 -7.31 4.40
CA TRP A 28 13.29 -7.92 3.09
C TRP A 28 11.85 -8.40 2.90
N LEU A 29 11.30 -9.15 3.87
CA LEU A 29 9.90 -9.63 3.81
C LEU A 29 8.88 -8.48 3.80
N PHE A 30 9.17 -7.39 4.49
CA PHE A 30 8.30 -6.22 4.54
C PHE A 30 8.26 -5.50 3.19
N ASN A 31 9.39 -5.47 2.49
CA ASN A 31 9.49 -4.92 1.14
C ASN A 31 8.91 -5.86 0.07
N HIS A 32 8.94 -7.18 0.34
CA HIS A 32 8.44 -8.23 -0.52
C HIS A 32 7.36 -9.08 0.17
N PRO A 33 6.15 -8.53 0.40
CA PRO A 33 5.12 -9.15 1.23
C PRO A 33 4.56 -10.46 0.67
N THR A 34 4.83 -10.78 -0.60
CA THR A 34 4.43 -12.05 -1.23
C THR A 34 5.45 -13.17 -0.98
N HIS A 35 6.72 -12.84 -0.69
CA HIS A 35 7.75 -13.84 -0.41
C HIS A 35 7.42 -14.58 0.90
N PHE A 36 7.41 -15.91 0.87
CA PHE A 36 7.06 -16.80 1.99
C PHE A 36 5.62 -16.67 2.52
N SER A 37 4.78 -15.86 1.88
CA SER A 37 3.35 -15.89 2.15
C SER A 37 2.76 -17.17 1.55
N LYS A 38 1.78 -17.77 2.23
CA LYS A 38 0.93 -18.84 1.63
C LYS A 38 -0.07 -18.28 0.62
N LEU A 39 0.12 -17.04 0.18
CA LEU A 39 -0.74 -16.41 -0.79
C LEU A 39 -0.28 -16.90 -2.15
N ASP A 40 -0.98 -17.88 -2.71
CA ASP A 40 -0.85 -18.17 -4.12
C ASP A 40 -1.37 -16.95 -4.87
N SER A 41 -0.47 -16.32 -5.63
CA SER A 41 -0.81 -15.19 -6.48
C SER A 41 -0.52 -15.56 -7.91
N HIS A 42 -1.51 -15.32 -8.76
CA HIS A 42 -1.38 -15.48 -10.19
C HIS A 42 -1.90 -14.23 -10.90
N TRP A 43 -1.31 -13.94 -12.04
CA TRP A 43 -1.77 -12.86 -12.89
C TRP A 43 -3.03 -13.31 -13.60
N VAL A 44 -4.02 -12.42 -13.64
CA VAL A 44 -5.23 -12.64 -14.44
C VAL A 44 -4.95 -12.17 -15.86
N ASP A 45 -5.35 -12.97 -16.85
CA ASP A 45 -5.15 -12.65 -18.26
C ASP A 45 -5.86 -11.35 -18.64
N LEU A 46 -5.19 -10.54 -19.47
CA LEU A 46 -5.72 -9.25 -19.89
C LEU A 46 -7.08 -9.40 -20.59
N ALA A 47 -7.26 -10.48 -21.36
CA ALA A 47 -8.52 -10.78 -22.04
C ALA A 47 -9.69 -10.92 -21.05
N ASP A 48 -9.47 -11.56 -19.91
CA ASP A 48 -10.48 -11.72 -18.87
C ASP A 48 -10.80 -10.38 -18.19
N VAL A 49 -9.76 -9.57 -17.93
CA VAL A 49 -9.93 -8.20 -17.38
C VAL A 49 -10.75 -7.34 -18.34
N GLU A 50 -10.48 -7.43 -19.64
CA GLU A 50 -11.22 -6.70 -20.67
C GLU A 50 -12.66 -7.19 -20.83
N ALA A 51 -12.87 -8.52 -20.81
CA ALA A 51 -14.18 -9.16 -20.89
C ALA A 51 -15.06 -8.84 -19.67
N ALA A 52 -14.45 -8.72 -18.49
CA ALA A 52 -15.12 -8.24 -17.29
C ALA A 52 -15.53 -6.76 -17.37
N GLY A 53 -15.13 -6.02 -18.41
CA GLY A 53 -15.57 -4.65 -18.68
C GLY A 53 -14.66 -3.57 -18.08
N PHE A 54 -13.49 -3.94 -17.53
CA PHE A 54 -12.50 -2.96 -17.06
C PHE A 54 -11.82 -2.20 -18.23
N SER A 55 -12.00 -2.67 -19.47
CA SER A 55 -11.59 -1.97 -20.69
C SER A 55 -12.34 -0.66 -20.93
N ARG A 56 -13.57 -0.51 -20.39
CA ARG A 56 -14.47 0.63 -20.57
C ARG A 56 -14.45 1.64 -19.44
N ILE A 57 -13.51 1.51 -18.50
CA ILE A 57 -13.36 2.50 -17.44
C ILE A 57 -12.98 3.83 -18.09
N ALA A 58 -13.75 4.88 -17.79
CA ALA A 58 -13.50 6.22 -18.30
C ALA A 58 -12.03 6.58 -18.06
N ALA A 59 -11.35 7.06 -19.11
CA ALA A 59 -9.96 7.47 -18.97
C ALA A 59 -9.86 8.51 -17.84
N PRO A 60 -8.77 8.55 -17.06
CA PRO A 60 -8.62 9.51 -15.96
C PRO A 60 -8.96 10.95 -16.36
N LYS A 61 -8.62 11.32 -17.61
CA LYS A 61 -8.93 12.63 -18.20
C LYS A 61 -10.44 12.86 -18.41
N GLN A 62 -11.18 11.86 -18.88
CA GLN A 62 -12.64 11.94 -19.05
C GLN A 62 -13.33 12.09 -17.70
N LEU A 63 -12.94 11.28 -16.70
CA LEU A 63 -13.50 11.38 -15.36
C LEU A 63 -13.16 12.72 -14.69
N ALA A 64 -11.95 13.24 -14.90
CA ALA A 64 -11.59 14.57 -14.40
C ALA A 64 -12.46 15.67 -15.03
N ASN A 65 -12.71 15.60 -16.35
CA ASN A 65 -13.60 16.55 -17.03
C ASN A 65 -15.03 16.49 -16.46
N GLU A 66 -15.57 15.30 -16.24
CA GLU A 66 -16.91 15.11 -15.64
C GLU A 66 -16.98 15.66 -14.21
N VAL A 67 -15.98 15.36 -13.38
CA VAL A 67 -15.89 15.90 -12.02
C VAL A 67 -15.78 17.43 -12.03
N THR A 68 -14.99 18.00 -12.93
CA THR A 68 -14.87 19.47 -13.09
C THR A 68 -16.21 20.07 -13.50
N LYS A 69 -16.92 19.44 -14.45
CA LYS A 69 -18.25 19.90 -14.89
C LYS A 69 -19.26 19.89 -13.74
N LEU A 70 -19.34 18.78 -13.00
CA LEU A 70 -20.23 18.65 -11.84
C LEU A 70 -19.90 19.68 -10.74
N LEU A 71 -18.61 19.94 -10.51
CA LEU A 71 -18.18 20.94 -9.54
C LEU A 71 -18.61 22.36 -9.99
N ALA A 72 -18.46 22.67 -11.27
CA ALA A 72 -18.91 23.95 -11.84
C ALA A 72 -20.43 24.13 -11.71
N GLU A 73 -21.21 23.08 -11.99
CA GLU A 73 -22.67 23.09 -11.83
C GLU A 73 -23.10 23.30 -10.37
N GLN A 74 -22.46 22.61 -9.42
CA GLN A 74 -22.75 22.75 -8.00
C GLN A 74 -22.40 24.15 -7.47
N LEU A 75 -21.27 24.72 -7.88
CA LEU A 75 -20.85 26.06 -7.46
C LEU A 75 -21.78 27.15 -8.01
N ARG A 76 -22.23 27.03 -9.27
CA ARG A 76 -23.25 27.92 -9.85
C ARG A 76 -24.59 27.83 -9.12
N ALA A 77 -25.01 26.64 -8.72
CA ALA A 77 -26.23 26.45 -7.95
C ALA A 77 -26.14 27.07 -6.55
N ALA A 78 -24.96 27.04 -5.93
CA ALA A 78 -24.70 27.62 -4.62
C ALA A 78 -24.62 29.16 -4.63
N ASP A 79 -24.06 29.76 -5.69
CA ASP A 79 -24.03 31.22 -5.88
C ASP A 79 -24.31 31.64 -7.33
N PRO A 80 -25.59 31.85 -7.69
CA PRO A 80 -26.00 32.28 -9.03
C PRO A 80 -25.50 33.67 -9.44
N ARG A 81 -25.02 34.49 -8.48
CA ARG A 81 -24.54 35.85 -8.74
C ARG A 81 -23.04 35.91 -9.03
N SER A 82 -22.34 34.79 -8.87
CA SER A 82 -20.88 34.71 -9.02
C SER A 82 -20.38 35.02 -10.44
N GLY A 83 -21.25 35.02 -11.45
CA GLY A 83 -20.86 35.29 -12.85
C GLY A 83 -19.90 34.25 -13.46
N GLN A 84 -19.69 33.13 -12.77
CA GLN A 84 -18.68 32.12 -13.09
C GLN A 84 -19.09 31.25 -14.27
N ARG A 85 -18.19 31.15 -15.26
CA ARG A 85 -18.36 30.37 -16.48
C ARG A 85 -17.62 29.03 -16.38
N GLU A 86 -17.98 28.09 -17.25
CA GLU A 86 -17.39 26.74 -17.25
C GLU A 86 -15.92 26.81 -17.64
N ASP A 87 -15.60 27.79 -18.49
CA ASP A 87 -14.26 28.12 -18.99
C ASP A 87 -13.31 28.61 -17.88
N ASP A 88 -13.84 28.96 -16.70
CA ASP A 88 -13.04 29.34 -15.53
C ASP A 88 -12.36 28.13 -14.86
N PHE A 89 -12.75 26.91 -15.24
CA PHE A 89 -12.16 25.67 -14.75
C PHE A 89 -11.28 25.04 -15.84
N GLN A 90 -9.96 25.10 -15.67
CA GLN A 90 -9.01 24.53 -16.63
C GLN A 90 -8.14 23.48 -15.97
N ILE A 91 -8.18 22.23 -16.46
CA ILE A 91 -7.28 21.18 -15.99
C ILE A 91 -5.85 21.51 -16.45
N LEU A 92 -4.90 21.52 -15.52
CA LEU A 92 -3.51 21.81 -15.81
C LEU A 92 -2.81 20.56 -16.32
N GLU A 93 -2.28 20.59 -17.55
CA GLU A 93 -1.56 19.45 -18.13
C GLU A 93 -0.26 19.11 -17.41
N SER A 94 0.32 20.05 -16.65
CA SER A 94 1.51 19.84 -15.83
C SER A 94 1.33 18.76 -14.75
N GLN A 95 0.09 18.46 -14.36
CA GLN A 95 -0.26 17.31 -13.52
C GLN A 95 -1.49 16.60 -14.11
N ALA A 96 -1.23 15.84 -15.18
CA ALA A 96 -2.25 15.05 -15.87
C ALA A 96 -3.05 14.17 -14.89
N PRO A 97 -4.38 14.04 -15.08
CA PRO A 97 -5.23 13.25 -14.21
C PRO A 97 -4.75 11.80 -14.10
N GLN A 98 -4.65 11.31 -12.86
CA GLN A 98 -4.21 9.94 -12.59
C GLN A 98 -4.95 9.32 -11.40
N PHE A 99 -5.19 8.01 -11.49
CA PHE A 99 -5.62 7.21 -10.34
C PHE A 99 -4.43 6.92 -9.45
N SER A 100 -4.57 7.22 -8.16
CA SER A 100 -3.46 7.11 -7.21
C SER A 100 -3.39 5.76 -6.48
N ARG A 101 -4.38 4.87 -6.66
CA ARG A 101 -4.48 3.58 -5.96
C ARG A 101 -5.03 2.47 -6.88
N ARG A 102 -4.68 1.22 -6.54
CA ARG A 102 -5.26 0.02 -7.15
C ARG A 102 -6.66 -0.23 -6.59
N LEU A 103 -7.57 -0.74 -7.41
CA LEU A 103 -8.87 -1.22 -6.97
C LEU A 103 -8.69 -2.60 -6.33
N VAL A 104 -9.28 -2.82 -5.14
CA VAL A 104 -9.17 -4.11 -4.43
C VAL A 104 -10.56 -4.64 -4.12
N GLY A 105 -10.87 -5.81 -4.68
CA GLY A 105 -12.10 -6.56 -4.40
C GLY A 105 -11.79 -7.78 -3.54
N ASN A 106 -12.61 -8.04 -2.51
CA ASN A 106 -12.54 -9.28 -1.77
C ASN A 106 -13.83 -10.08 -1.99
N ALA A 107 -13.69 -11.39 -2.11
CA ALA A 107 -14.81 -12.31 -2.20
C ALA A 107 -14.56 -13.50 -1.27
N ASN A 108 -15.63 -14.11 -0.78
CA ASN A 108 -15.54 -15.36 -0.03
C ASN A 108 -16.26 -16.44 -0.83
N ALA A 109 -15.57 -17.54 -1.13
CA ALA A 109 -16.16 -18.71 -1.75
C ALA A 109 -15.57 -19.97 -1.12
N ASN A 110 -16.44 -20.94 -0.80
CA ASN A 110 -16.06 -22.22 -0.21
C ASN A 110 -15.17 -22.11 1.05
N GLY A 111 -15.39 -21.09 1.87
CA GLY A 111 -14.63 -20.83 3.09
C GLY A 111 -13.26 -20.17 2.88
N THR A 112 -12.87 -19.88 1.63
CA THR A 112 -11.60 -19.21 1.28
C THR A 112 -11.87 -17.74 0.97
N GLU A 113 -11.07 -16.82 1.53
CA GLU A 113 -11.14 -15.39 1.17
C GLU A 113 -10.23 -15.16 -0.04
N TYR A 114 -10.83 -14.77 -1.15
CA TYR A 114 -10.10 -14.35 -2.34
C TYR A 114 -9.98 -12.84 -2.37
N ALA A 115 -8.82 -12.33 -2.76
CA ALA A 115 -8.62 -10.91 -2.99
C ALA A 115 -8.13 -10.69 -4.42
N LEU A 116 -8.70 -9.71 -5.09
CA LEU A 116 -8.39 -9.33 -6.45
C LEU A 116 -7.92 -7.88 -6.45
N ARG A 117 -6.69 -7.63 -6.93
CA ARG A 117 -6.15 -6.28 -7.08
C ARG A 117 -6.08 -5.91 -8.54
N VAL A 118 -6.80 -4.87 -8.95
CA VAL A 118 -6.80 -4.36 -10.32
C VAL A 118 -6.02 -3.05 -10.37
N ASN A 119 -4.96 -3.03 -11.17
CA ASN A 119 -4.24 -1.82 -11.52
C ASN A 119 -4.92 -1.18 -12.74
N LEU A 120 -5.62 -0.06 -12.51
CA LEU A 120 -6.38 0.65 -13.53
C LEU A 120 -5.49 1.35 -14.58
N LYS A 121 -4.21 1.60 -14.26
CA LYS A 121 -3.27 2.25 -15.16
C LYS A 121 -2.78 1.27 -16.23
N ASP A 122 -2.33 0.09 -15.78
CA ASP A 122 -1.70 -0.90 -16.66
C ASP A 122 -2.69 -1.98 -17.12
N LYS A 123 -3.96 -1.89 -16.71
CA LYS A 123 -5.05 -2.86 -16.96
C LYS A 123 -4.71 -4.29 -16.55
N ARG A 124 -3.86 -4.45 -15.54
CA ARG A 124 -3.48 -5.76 -15.00
C ARG A 124 -4.25 -6.05 -13.73
N ALA A 125 -4.62 -7.31 -13.53
CA ALA A 125 -5.18 -7.77 -12.28
C ALA A 125 -4.34 -8.90 -11.69
N GLU A 126 -4.22 -8.89 -10.37
CA GLU A 126 -3.46 -9.83 -9.58
C GLU A 126 -4.42 -10.51 -8.61
N PHE A 127 -4.50 -11.83 -8.70
CA PHE A 127 -5.33 -12.66 -7.85
C PHE A 127 -4.56 -13.12 -6.62
N PHE A 128 -5.24 -13.24 -5.48
CA PHE A 128 -4.66 -13.72 -4.23
C PHE A 128 -5.60 -14.71 -3.56
N ASP A 129 -5.10 -15.91 -3.32
CA ASP A 129 -5.76 -16.91 -2.49
C ASP A 129 -5.36 -16.69 -1.05
N ARG A 130 -6.30 -16.32 -0.17
CA ARG A 130 -6.05 -16.36 1.27
C ARG A 130 -6.65 -17.64 1.81
N PRO A 131 -5.84 -18.59 2.32
CA PRO A 131 -6.41 -19.72 3.04
C PRO A 131 -7.34 -19.20 4.14
N PRO A 132 -8.47 -19.87 4.41
CA PRO A 132 -9.28 -19.57 5.58
C PRO A 132 -8.35 -19.43 6.77
N VAL A 133 -8.46 -18.34 7.52
CA VAL A 133 -7.68 -18.22 8.75
C VAL A 133 -8.28 -19.19 9.77
N THR A 134 -7.91 -20.46 9.67
CA THR A 134 -8.15 -21.45 10.71
C THR A 134 -7.40 -20.93 11.93
N ASP A 135 -8.14 -20.58 12.99
CA ASP A 135 -7.67 -20.07 14.28
C ASP A 135 -7.45 -18.55 14.50
N LEU A 136 -8.05 -17.66 13.70
CA LEU A 136 -8.42 -16.35 14.26
C LEU A 136 -9.81 -16.45 14.88
N LYS A 137 -9.88 -16.50 16.22
CA LYS A 137 -11.12 -16.21 16.95
C LYS A 137 -11.72 -14.94 16.35
N ILE A 138 -12.82 -15.10 15.62
CA ILE A 138 -13.59 -13.99 15.08
C ILE A 138 -13.99 -13.16 16.30
N ARG A 139 -13.37 -12.00 16.51
CA ARG A 139 -13.92 -11.02 17.43
C ARG A 139 -15.31 -10.70 16.89
N PRO A 140 -16.39 -10.84 17.69
CA PRO A 140 -17.72 -10.49 17.22
C PRO A 140 -17.67 -9.06 16.69
N ALA A 141 -18.27 -8.84 15.52
CA ALA A 141 -18.40 -7.51 14.96
C ALA A 141 -19.03 -6.59 16.02
N ALA A 142 -18.44 -5.42 16.25
CA ALA A 142 -18.99 -4.49 17.20
C ALA A 142 -20.43 -4.12 16.77
N PRO A 143 -21.40 -4.05 17.69
CA PRO A 143 -22.84 -3.95 17.39
C PRO A 143 -23.27 -2.62 16.75
N PHE A 144 -22.32 -1.76 16.38
CA PHE A 144 -22.53 -0.45 15.77
C PHE A 144 -21.96 -0.34 14.34
N SER A 145 -21.67 -1.47 13.68
CA SER A 145 -21.39 -1.47 12.25
C SER A 145 -22.71 -1.29 11.48
N MET A 146 -23.11 -0.03 11.29
CA MET A 146 -24.18 0.33 10.35
C MET A 146 -23.59 0.59 8.97
N ASP A 147 -24.22 0.02 7.94
CA ASP A 147 -24.03 0.46 6.57
C ASP A 147 -24.73 1.81 6.41
N LEU A 148 -24.00 2.80 5.86
CA LEU A 148 -24.55 4.10 5.54
C LEU A 148 -25.35 4.01 4.24
N ASP A 149 -26.58 4.50 4.30
CA ASP A 149 -27.47 4.72 3.18
C ASP A 149 -26.84 5.72 2.21
N VAL A 150 -26.73 5.34 0.93
CA VAL A 150 -26.06 6.14 -0.10
C VAL A 150 -27.10 6.57 -1.13
N ASP A 151 -27.88 7.58 -0.74
CA ASP A 151 -28.78 8.29 -1.64
C ASP A 151 -28.23 9.70 -1.87
N SER A 152 -27.51 9.87 -2.99
CA SER A 152 -27.20 11.15 -3.69
C SER A 152 -25.93 11.10 -4.56
N SER A 153 -25.70 10.04 -5.34
CA SER A 153 -24.77 10.10 -6.50
C SER A 153 -25.04 8.99 -7.52
N GLU A 154 -26.29 8.82 -7.95
CA GLU A 154 -26.73 7.72 -8.83
C GLU A 154 -25.83 7.55 -10.07
N LEU A 155 -25.36 8.64 -10.67
CA LEU A 155 -24.49 8.62 -11.87
C LEU A 155 -23.02 8.23 -11.60
N LEU A 156 -22.50 8.46 -10.38
CA LEU A 156 -21.08 8.26 -10.03
C LEU A 156 -20.86 6.95 -9.25
N LEU A 157 -21.88 6.49 -8.52
CA LEU A 157 -21.97 5.13 -7.97
C LEU A 157 -22.13 4.08 -9.08
N GLU A 158 -22.74 4.45 -10.20
CA GLU A 158 -22.86 3.60 -11.38
C GLU A 158 -21.48 3.31 -11.99
N LEU A 159 -20.55 4.27 -11.99
CA LEU A 159 -19.22 4.08 -12.59
C LEU A 159 -18.24 3.25 -11.72
N TYR A 160 -18.39 3.23 -10.38
CA TYR A 160 -17.39 2.59 -9.50
C TYR A 160 -17.90 1.81 -8.29
N GLY A 161 -19.18 1.90 -7.92
CA GLY A 161 -19.74 1.18 -6.77
C GLY A 161 -20.27 -0.20 -7.17
N ARG A 162 -21.55 -0.25 -7.56
CA ARG A 162 -22.22 -1.50 -7.94
C ARG A 162 -21.65 -2.11 -9.22
N GLU A 163 -21.37 -1.29 -10.24
CA GLU A 163 -20.82 -1.81 -11.50
C GLU A 163 -19.42 -2.39 -11.29
N SER A 164 -18.58 -1.78 -10.45
CA SER A 164 -17.28 -2.39 -10.09
C SER A 164 -17.46 -3.71 -9.36
N GLU A 165 -18.39 -3.83 -8.42
CA GLU A 165 -18.68 -5.09 -7.74
C GLU A 165 -19.14 -6.17 -8.73
N PHE A 166 -20.02 -5.82 -9.68
CA PHE A 166 -20.43 -6.73 -10.76
C PHE A 166 -19.28 -7.09 -11.71
N LYS A 167 -18.43 -6.13 -12.09
CA LYS A 167 -17.24 -6.35 -12.93
C LYS A 167 -16.23 -7.25 -12.21
N LEU A 168 -16.00 -7.02 -10.92
CA LEU A 168 -15.16 -7.88 -10.08
C LEU A 168 -15.77 -9.27 -9.96
N GLN A 169 -17.08 -9.40 -9.72
CA GLN A 169 -17.78 -10.68 -9.67
C GLN A 169 -17.67 -11.47 -10.97
N ARG A 170 -17.78 -10.81 -12.12
CA ARG A 170 -17.52 -11.43 -13.44
C ARG A 170 -16.09 -11.91 -13.58
N LEU A 171 -15.13 -11.15 -13.05
CA LEU A 171 -13.72 -11.55 -13.08
C LEU A 171 -13.43 -12.73 -12.14
N PHE A 172 -14.05 -12.78 -10.95
CA PHE A 172 -14.00 -13.96 -10.09
C PHE A 172 -14.63 -15.19 -10.78
N ALA A 173 -15.76 -15.00 -11.46
CA ALA A 173 -16.41 -16.07 -12.21
C ALA A 173 -15.57 -16.57 -13.40
N SER A 174 -14.82 -15.68 -14.08
CA SER A 174 -13.92 -16.10 -15.16
C SER A 174 -12.76 -16.95 -14.67
N GLN A 175 -12.34 -16.75 -13.42
CA GLN A 175 -11.36 -17.62 -12.75
C GLN A 175 -11.98 -18.92 -12.19
N GLY A 176 -13.26 -19.20 -12.51
CA GLY A 176 -13.97 -20.41 -12.07
C GLY A 176 -14.43 -20.37 -10.61
N ILE A 177 -14.50 -19.18 -9.99
CA ILE A 177 -14.87 -19.02 -8.58
C ILE A 177 -16.29 -18.48 -8.51
N ASP A 178 -17.22 -19.33 -8.06
CA ASP A 178 -18.60 -18.93 -7.81
C ASP A 178 -18.69 -18.18 -6.48
N THR A 179 -18.61 -16.85 -6.57
CA THR A 179 -18.67 -15.96 -5.42
C THR A 179 -20.08 -15.39 -5.26
N GLY A 180 -20.67 -15.55 -4.07
CA GLY A 180 -21.97 -14.96 -3.76
C GLY A 180 -21.96 -13.43 -3.79
N GLN A 181 -21.41 -12.79 -2.75
CA GLN A 181 -21.24 -11.33 -2.71
C GLN A 181 -19.76 -10.96 -2.75
N VAL A 182 -19.38 -10.17 -3.76
CA VAL A 182 -18.07 -9.51 -3.82
C VAL A 182 -18.18 -8.16 -3.14
N ARG A 183 -17.28 -7.86 -2.21
CA ARG A 183 -17.25 -6.58 -1.52
C ARG A 183 -15.96 -5.85 -1.88
N VAL A 184 -16.08 -4.60 -2.30
CA VAL A 184 -14.90 -3.71 -2.45
C VAL A 184 -14.41 -3.30 -1.05
N ARG A 185 -13.38 -3.96 -0.56
CA ARG A 185 -12.73 -3.65 0.73
C ARG A 185 -11.52 -2.72 0.51
N GLY A 186 -11.48 -1.62 1.24
CA GLY A 186 -10.38 -0.65 1.22
C GLY A 186 -10.81 0.75 0.76
N GLN A 187 -9.81 1.60 0.54
CA GLN A 187 -10.02 2.94 0.00
C GLN A 187 -10.18 2.82 -1.52
N ALA A 188 -11.28 3.32 -2.06
CA ALA A 188 -11.49 3.35 -3.50
C ALA A 188 -10.37 4.15 -4.21
N PRO A 189 -10.11 3.89 -5.50
CA PRO A 189 -9.14 4.65 -6.26
C PRO A 189 -9.50 6.14 -6.22
N GLU A 190 -8.57 6.94 -5.69
CA GLU A 190 -8.70 8.40 -5.62
C GLU A 190 -8.14 8.99 -6.91
N LEU A 191 -8.96 9.78 -7.60
CA LEU A 191 -8.57 10.54 -8.78
C LEU A 191 -7.88 11.83 -8.33
N ARG A 192 -6.69 12.10 -8.87
CA ARG A 192 -5.92 13.31 -8.58
C ARG A 192 -5.61 14.05 -9.86
N PHE A 193 -5.85 15.35 -9.86
CA PHE A 193 -5.54 16.24 -10.98
C PHE A 193 -5.38 17.67 -10.48
N ALA A 194 -4.64 18.50 -11.22
CA ALA A 194 -4.58 19.93 -10.94
C ALA A 194 -5.56 20.70 -11.83
N MET A 195 -6.22 21.71 -11.28
CA MET A 195 -7.13 22.60 -12.00
C MET A 195 -6.85 24.05 -11.64
N ARG A 196 -7.03 24.97 -12.59
CA ARG A 196 -7.07 26.40 -12.34
C ARG A 196 -8.51 26.84 -12.11
N TYR A 197 -8.73 27.63 -11.07
CA TYR A 197 -10.02 28.24 -10.74
C TYR A 197 -9.80 29.60 -10.06
N GLY A 198 -10.48 30.64 -10.55
CA GLY A 198 -10.37 32.00 -10.00
C GLY A 198 -8.96 32.61 -10.09
N GLY A 199 -8.17 32.20 -11.09
CA GLY A 199 -6.77 32.64 -11.27
C GLY A 199 -5.75 31.93 -10.38
N GLU A 200 -6.18 31.01 -9.52
CA GLU A 200 -5.31 30.19 -8.67
C GLU A 200 -5.29 28.73 -9.14
N ASP A 201 -4.15 28.07 -8.93
CA ASP A 201 -3.97 26.65 -9.25
C ASP A 201 -4.33 25.81 -8.02
N TRP A 202 -5.09 24.73 -8.21
CA TRP A 202 -5.62 23.86 -7.17
C TRP A 202 -5.30 22.40 -7.48
N LEU A 203 -4.79 21.66 -6.51
CA LEU A 203 -4.73 20.21 -6.53
C LEU A 203 -6.08 19.64 -6.07
N VAL A 204 -6.78 18.96 -6.96
CA VAL A 204 -8.06 18.33 -6.70
C VAL A 204 -7.88 16.85 -6.42
N ARG A 205 -8.56 16.38 -5.39
CA ARG A 205 -8.65 14.98 -4.99
C ARG A 205 -10.11 14.57 -4.94
N TYR A 206 -10.47 13.57 -5.73
CA TYR A 206 -11.81 13.03 -5.76
C TYR A 206 -11.82 11.60 -5.21
N ASP A 207 -12.55 11.41 -4.11
CA ASP A 207 -12.83 10.10 -3.52
C ASP A 207 -14.07 9.50 -4.19
N SER A 208 -13.84 8.49 -5.03
CA SER A 208 -14.88 7.82 -5.82
C SER A 208 -15.88 7.01 -4.99
N ARG A 209 -15.56 6.67 -3.72
CA ARG A 209 -16.48 5.94 -2.83
C ARG A 209 -17.47 6.87 -2.14
N GLN A 210 -17.00 8.03 -1.71
CA GLN A 210 -17.81 9.00 -0.95
C GLN A 210 -18.37 10.13 -1.83
N ALA A 211 -18.10 10.09 -3.14
CA ALA A 211 -18.36 11.19 -4.08
C ALA A 211 -17.85 12.55 -3.56
N ARG A 212 -16.70 12.55 -2.85
CA ARG A 212 -16.20 13.73 -2.14
C ARG A 212 -15.02 14.34 -2.89
N VAL A 213 -15.17 15.61 -3.29
CA VAL A 213 -14.08 16.42 -3.85
C VAL A 213 -13.40 17.21 -2.74
N ARG A 214 -12.07 17.23 -2.73
CA ARG A 214 -11.24 18.10 -1.89
C ARG A 214 -10.28 18.87 -2.77
N GLY A 215 -10.25 20.19 -2.64
CA GLY A 215 -9.28 21.06 -3.32
C GLY A 215 -8.24 21.59 -2.33
N HIS A 216 -7.00 21.72 -2.78
CA HIS A 216 -5.94 22.40 -2.04
C HIS A 216 -5.16 23.32 -2.97
N ARG A 217 -4.81 24.54 -2.55
CA ARG A 217 -4.07 25.48 -3.39
C ARG A 217 -2.68 24.95 -3.69
N LEU A 218 -2.27 25.06 -4.95
CA LEU A 218 -0.98 24.60 -5.43
C LEU A 218 0.08 25.64 -5.01
N GLY A 219 0.93 25.29 -4.05
CA GLY A 219 1.95 26.19 -3.49
C GLY A 219 1.76 26.52 -2.01
N GLU A 220 0.59 26.23 -1.43
CA GLU A 220 0.46 26.18 0.03
C GLU A 220 1.15 24.92 0.57
N PRO A 221 1.96 25.02 1.63
CA PRO A 221 2.60 23.86 2.22
C PRO A 221 1.52 22.88 2.70
N LEU A 222 1.51 21.67 2.14
CA LEU A 222 0.63 20.56 2.48
C LEU A 222 0.87 20.09 3.93
N ASN A 223 0.41 20.89 4.89
CA ASN A 223 0.82 20.85 6.29
C ASN A 223 2.34 21.09 6.45
N GLU A 224 2.75 21.72 7.54
CA GLU A 224 4.15 21.64 7.95
C GLU A 224 4.48 20.15 8.10
N VAL A 225 5.40 19.70 7.26
CA VAL A 225 5.83 18.31 7.27
C VAL A 225 6.65 18.13 8.54
N GLU A 226 5.98 17.78 9.64
CA GLU A 226 6.64 17.51 10.91
C GLU A 226 7.75 16.48 10.66
N PRO A 227 9.04 16.81 10.90
CA PRO A 227 10.15 15.97 10.50
C PRO A 227 10.03 14.54 11.04
N ARG A 228 9.52 14.40 12.26
CA ARG A 228 9.21 13.11 12.89
C ARG A 228 8.22 12.29 12.07
N ASN A 229 7.09 12.87 11.66
CA ASN A 229 6.08 12.17 10.87
C ASN A 229 6.60 11.83 9.47
N PHE A 230 7.41 12.70 8.87
CA PHE A 230 8.05 12.42 7.59
C PHE A 230 9.00 11.25 7.68
N LEU A 231 9.96 11.28 8.62
CA LEU A 231 10.92 10.20 8.83
C LEU A 231 10.23 8.89 9.18
N THR A 232 9.15 8.95 9.97
CA THR A 232 8.34 7.76 10.31
C THR A 232 7.66 7.19 9.07
N ARG A 233 7.04 8.04 8.24
CA ARG A 233 6.42 7.61 6.97
C ARG A 233 7.45 7.07 5.98
N LEU A 234 8.62 7.70 5.89
CA LEU A 234 9.72 7.26 5.05
C LEU A 234 10.24 5.90 5.51
N HIS A 235 10.44 5.72 6.82
CA HIS A 235 10.89 4.45 7.41
C HIS A 235 9.87 3.33 7.24
N LEU A 236 8.57 3.62 7.38
CA LEU A 236 7.49 2.66 7.17
C LEU A 236 7.11 2.51 5.70
N GLN A 237 7.72 3.25 4.77
CA GLN A 237 7.43 3.11 3.34
C GLN A 237 8.09 1.83 2.81
N HIS A 238 7.27 0.93 2.29
CA HIS A 238 7.71 -0.36 1.73
C HIS A 238 7.02 -0.68 0.40
N GLY A 239 7.57 -1.67 -0.30
CA GLY A 239 7.07 -2.21 -1.54
C GLY A 239 7.39 -1.37 -2.76
N TYR A 240 7.64 -2.05 -3.87
CA TYR A 240 7.89 -1.47 -5.18
C TYR A 240 6.64 -0.74 -5.70
N GLY A 241 6.85 0.42 -6.33
CA GLY A 241 5.77 1.17 -6.96
C GLY A 241 5.44 0.66 -8.36
N ASP A 242 4.29 1.07 -8.89
CA ASP A 242 3.84 0.72 -10.25
C ASP A 242 4.65 1.41 -11.38
N SER A 243 5.59 2.28 -11.02
CA SER A 243 6.43 3.00 -11.98
C SER A 243 7.84 3.20 -11.44
N LEU A 244 8.79 3.40 -12.36
CA LEU A 244 10.15 3.79 -12.02
C LEU A 244 10.14 5.23 -11.49
N GLY A 245 10.17 5.36 -10.16
CA GLY A 245 10.17 6.65 -9.47
C GLY A 245 10.79 6.55 -8.08
N ALA A 246 10.70 7.63 -7.30
CA ALA A 246 11.34 7.74 -5.98
C ALA A 246 10.97 6.59 -5.03
N ARG A 247 9.72 6.10 -5.07
CA ARG A 247 9.28 4.96 -4.26
C ARG A 247 10.02 3.66 -4.61
N THR A 248 10.18 3.38 -5.89
CA THR A 248 10.87 2.17 -6.38
C THR A 248 12.36 2.24 -6.06
N PHE A 249 12.97 3.42 -6.24
CA PHE A 249 14.36 3.65 -5.83
C PHE A 249 14.53 3.49 -4.31
N TRP A 250 13.60 4.00 -3.51
CA TRP A 250 13.59 3.81 -2.06
C TRP A 250 13.49 2.33 -1.67
N ALA A 251 12.56 1.59 -2.27
CA ALA A 251 12.41 0.15 -2.04
C ALA A 251 13.70 -0.62 -2.37
N PHE A 252 14.39 -0.26 -3.45
CA PHE A 252 15.70 -0.82 -3.79
C PHE A 252 16.77 -0.52 -2.72
N LEU A 253 16.83 0.71 -2.21
CA LEU A 253 17.76 1.07 -1.13
C LEU A 253 17.48 0.29 0.16
N VAL A 254 16.22 0.04 0.49
CA VAL A 254 15.83 -0.81 1.63
C VAL A 254 16.34 -2.24 1.43
N ASP A 255 16.20 -2.82 0.24
CA ASP A 255 16.72 -4.16 -0.06
C ASP A 255 18.26 -4.22 0.07
N VAL A 256 18.97 -3.23 -0.46
CA VAL A 256 20.43 -3.11 -0.32
C VAL A 256 20.81 -3.02 1.16
N MET A 257 20.10 -2.21 1.94
CA MET A 257 20.34 -2.07 3.38
C MET A 257 20.13 -3.40 4.12
N SER A 258 19.04 -4.13 3.81
CA SER A 258 18.81 -5.47 4.36
C SER A 258 19.96 -6.43 4.08
N VAL A 259 20.45 -6.49 2.84
CA VAL A 259 21.60 -7.33 2.45
C VAL A 259 22.88 -6.90 3.20
N LEU A 260 23.13 -5.60 3.32
CA LEU A 260 24.29 -5.08 4.04
C LEU A 260 24.25 -5.41 5.55
N LEU A 261 23.09 -5.36 6.19
CA LEU A 261 22.93 -5.76 7.60
C LEU A 261 23.19 -7.25 7.80
N LEU A 262 22.68 -8.10 6.91
CA LEU A 262 22.96 -9.54 6.92
C LEU A 262 24.46 -9.81 6.74
N PHE A 263 25.07 -9.17 5.74
CA PHE A 263 26.51 -9.28 5.50
C PHE A 263 27.34 -8.80 6.70
N TRP A 264 26.95 -7.71 7.34
CA TRP A 264 27.62 -7.18 8.53
C TRP A 264 27.61 -8.21 9.68
N GLY A 265 26.46 -8.82 9.98
CA GLY A 265 26.36 -9.87 10.99
C GLY A 265 27.19 -11.11 10.63
N ILE A 266 27.05 -11.62 9.41
CA ILE A 266 27.78 -12.81 8.93
C ILE A 266 29.29 -12.57 8.93
N SER A 267 29.76 -11.39 8.49
CA SER A 267 31.19 -11.07 8.51
C SER A 267 31.76 -11.02 9.92
N GLY A 268 31.01 -10.52 10.91
CA GLY A 268 31.39 -10.60 12.33
C GLY A 268 31.54 -12.04 12.84
N LEU A 269 30.60 -12.91 12.46
CA LEU A 269 30.64 -14.35 12.74
C LEU A 269 31.87 -15.01 12.09
N LEU A 270 32.14 -14.75 10.80
CA LEU A 270 33.31 -15.29 10.10
C LEU A 270 34.62 -14.85 10.73
N MET A 271 34.74 -13.57 11.12
CA MET A 271 35.92 -13.05 11.80
C MET A 271 36.16 -13.71 13.16
N TRP A 272 35.10 -14.01 13.91
CA TRP A 272 35.20 -14.74 15.17
C TRP A 272 35.75 -16.15 14.98
N LEU A 273 35.31 -16.86 13.94
CA LEU A 273 35.80 -18.19 13.62
C LEU A 273 37.31 -18.20 13.30
N GLN A 274 37.79 -17.16 12.61
CA GLN A 274 39.20 -16.98 12.24
C GLN A 274 40.09 -16.63 13.45
N LEU A 275 39.60 -15.85 14.41
CA LEU A 275 40.40 -15.34 15.53
C LEU A 275 40.37 -16.28 16.75
N LYS A 276 41.18 -17.36 16.69
CA LYS A 276 41.29 -18.40 17.75
C LYS A 276 41.34 -17.88 19.20
N PRO A 277 42.12 -16.83 19.55
CA PRO A 277 42.23 -16.36 20.94
C PRO A 277 40.93 -15.79 21.50
N PHE A 278 40.04 -15.29 20.65
CA PHE A 278 38.80 -14.61 21.06
C PHE A 278 37.57 -15.52 20.97
N ARG A 279 37.76 -16.83 20.81
CA ARG A 279 36.64 -17.78 20.68
C ARG A 279 35.74 -17.79 21.91
N ARG A 280 36.32 -17.83 23.11
CA ARG A 280 35.56 -17.85 24.38
C ARG A 280 34.77 -16.56 24.60
N SER A 281 35.43 -15.41 24.47
CA SER A 281 34.78 -14.12 24.65
C SER A 281 33.70 -13.89 23.59
N GLY A 282 34.00 -14.15 22.31
CA GLY A 282 32.98 -14.02 21.26
C GLY A 282 31.78 -14.97 21.47
N GLY A 283 32.02 -16.19 21.94
CA GLY A 283 30.95 -17.12 22.31
C GLY A 283 30.04 -16.55 23.41
N LEU A 284 30.60 -15.90 24.43
CA LEU A 284 29.81 -15.23 25.48
C LEU A 284 28.90 -14.14 24.89
N PHE A 285 29.42 -13.29 24.00
CA PHE A 285 28.64 -12.23 23.36
C PHE A 285 27.53 -12.79 22.45
N LEU A 286 27.83 -13.83 21.68
CA LEU A 286 26.84 -14.49 20.83
C LEU A 286 25.72 -15.13 21.67
N THR A 287 26.08 -15.86 22.74
CA THR A 287 25.10 -16.45 23.66
C THR A 287 24.25 -15.38 24.33
N ALA A 288 24.85 -14.28 24.80
CA ALA A 288 24.11 -13.17 25.38
C ALA A 288 23.12 -12.57 24.37
N GLY A 289 23.56 -12.32 23.13
CA GLY A 289 22.69 -11.83 22.05
C GLY A 289 21.51 -12.76 21.79
N LEU A 290 21.76 -14.07 21.69
CA LEU A 290 20.72 -15.09 21.47
C LEU A 290 19.71 -15.15 22.61
N LEU A 291 20.18 -15.10 23.87
CA LEU A 291 19.31 -15.11 25.04
C LEU A 291 18.40 -13.88 25.07
N VAL A 292 18.93 -12.68 24.80
CA VAL A 292 18.12 -11.46 24.75
C VAL A 292 17.12 -11.50 23.60
N ALA A 293 17.53 -11.95 22.41
CA ALA A 293 16.65 -12.08 21.27
C ALA A 293 15.51 -13.09 21.53
N ALA A 294 15.81 -14.24 22.14
CA ALA A 294 14.82 -15.25 22.51
C ALA A 294 13.86 -14.75 23.58
N ALA A 295 14.37 -14.09 24.63
CA ALA A 295 13.55 -13.51 25.69
C ALA A 295 12.59 -12.44 25.15
N LEU A 296 13.09 -11.54 24.30
CA LEU A 296 12.27 -10.51 23.66
C LEU A 296 11.24 -11.12 22.71
N GLY A 297 11.64 -12.10 21.90
CA GLY A 297 10.74 -12.81 20.98
C GLY A 297 9.62 -13.52 21.73
N ALA A 298 9.94 -14.20 22.84
CA ALA A 298 8.94 -14.82 23.71
C ALA A 298 7.99 -13.78 24.32
N ALA A 299 8.53 -12.68 24.86
CA ALA A 299 7.74 -11.60 25.43
C ALA A 299 6.76 -11.00 24.41
N MET A 300 7.22 -10.73 23.19
CA MET A 300 6.37 -10.23 22.10
C MET A 300 5.32 -11.27 21.68
N PHE A 301 5.69 -12.55 21.59
CA PHE A 301 4.74 -13.63 21.26
C PHE A 301 3.60 -13.72 22.26
N PHE A 302 3.91 -13.67 23.57
CA PHE A 302 2.87 -13.66 24.60
C PHE A 302 2.05 -12.37 24.58
N TYR A 303 2.67 -11.22 24.34
CA TYR A 303 1.98 -9.94 24.21
C TYR A 303 0.93 -9.94 23.09
N PHE A 304 1.22 -10.55 21.94
CA PHE A 304 0.27 -10.63 20.82
C PHE A 304 -0.81 -11.71 20.99
N ARG A 305 -0.60 -12.69 21.89
CA ARG A 305 -1.54 -13.79 22.11
C ARG A 305 -2.55 -13.51 23.25
N GLY A 306 -2.19 -12.67 24.22
CA GLY A 306 -3.07 -12.20 25.29
C GLY A 306 -4.05 -11.13 24.82
#